data_AF-V4L100-F1
#
_entry.id   AF-V4L100-F1
#
_cell.length_a   1.000
_cell.length_b   1.000
_cell.length_c   1.000
_cell.angle_alpha   90.00
_cell.angle_beta   90.00
_cell.angle_gamma   90.00
#
_symmetry.space_group_name_H-M   'P 1'
#
loop_
_entity.id
_entity.type
_entity.pdbx_description
1 polymer ?
#
loop_
_entity_poly.entity_id
_entity_poly.type
_entity_poly.pdbx_seq_one_letter_code
_entity_poly.pdbx_strand_id
1 'polypeptide(L)'
;MLPAIAVETSGEPGSPGATATISGTQLPPPVPEFGGVIKESALQSKPWWPPRTVAPKEAPNILLIITDDSGFGVPSTFGGVIPTPALDRVAENGLRYHNIFSTALCSPPSLNILTLYTAYR
;
A
#
# COMPACT_ATOMS: atom_id res chain seq x y z
N MET A 1 21.56 -6.03 9.69
CA MET A 1 21.18 -5.55 8.35
C MET A 1 20.50 -6.71 7.65
N LEU A 2 19.22 -6.56 7.29
CA LEU A 2 18.56 -7.53 6.41
C LEU A 2 19.20 -7.41 5.01
N PRO A 3 19.45 -8.52 4.29
CA PRO A 3 19.98 -8.44 2.94
C PRO A 3 19.00 -7.66 2.06
N ALA A 4 19.51 -6.81 1.16
CA ALA A 4 18.68 -6.13 0.18
C ALA A 4 17.97 -7.20 -0.67
N ILE A 5 16.64 -7.21 -0.64
CA ILE A 5 15.85 -8.10 -1.47
C ILE A 5 16.09 -7.70 -2.92
N ALA A 6 16.66 -8.61 -3.71
CA ALA A 6 16.88 -8.37 -5.13
C ALA A 6 15.54 -8.16 -5.84
N VAL A 7 15.51 -7.23 -6.79
CA VAL A 7 14.35 -7.02 -7.66
C VAL A 7 14.26 -8.22 -8.61
N GLU A 8 13.19 -9.00 -8.46
CA GLU A 8 12.87 -10.15 -9.29
C GLU A 8 11.74 -9.78 -10.23
N THR A 9 11.94 -10.03 -11.53
CA THR A 9 10.88 -9.91 -12.54
C THR A 9 10.44 -11.29 -12.98
N SER A 10 9.14 -11.54 -13.00
CA SER A 10 8.56 -12.80 -13.51
C SER A 10 7.59 -12.54 -14.67
N GLY A 11 7.61 -13.42 -15.67
CA GLY A 11 6.82 -13.29 -16.90
C GLY A 11 7.57 -12.57 -18.03
N GLU A 12 6.92 -12.49 -19.20
CA GLU A 12 7.47 -11.80 -20.38
C GLU A 12 7.40 -10.27 -20.18
N PRO A 13 8.53 -9.55 -20.21
CA PRO A 13 8.53 -8.09 -20.07
C PRO A 13 7.62 -7.42 -21.11
N GLY A 14 6.76 -6.50 -20.66
CA GLY A 14 5.82 -5.82 -21.55
C GLY A 14 4.54 -6.59 -21.81
N SER A 15 4.28 -7.71 -21.14
CA SER A 15 3.01 -8.44 -21.20
C SER A 15 2.08 -8.11 -20.02
N PRO A 16 0.74 -8.30 -20.15
CA PRO A 16 -0.20 -8.08 -19.05
C PRO A 16 0.05 -8.94 -17.80
N GLY A 17 0.77 -10.05 -17.96
CA GLY A 17 1.09 -10.99 -16.89
C GLY A 17 2.39 -10.70 -16.15
N ALA A 18 3.21 -9.75 -16.63
CA ALA A 18 4.49 -9.45 -16.02
C ALA A 18 4.33 -8.93 -14.59
N THR A 19 5.16 -9.42 -13.69
CA THR A 19 5.24 -8.94 -12.30
C THR A 19 6.68 -8.62 -11.94
N ALA A 20 6.86 -7.67 -11.02
CA ALA A 20 8.17 -7.28 -10.51
C ALA A 20 8.09 -7.01 -9.01
N THR A 21 9.11 -7.40 -8.25
CA THR A 21 9.29 -6.91 -6.88
C THR A 21 9.93 -5.52 -6.89
N ILE A 22 9.79 -4.78 -5.79
CA ILE A 22 10.46 -3.48 -5.61
C ILE A 22 11.45 -3.58 -4.45
N SER A 23 12.53 -2.79 -4.51
CA SER A 23 13.54 -2.72 -3.44
C SER A 23 13.00 -2.15 -2.13
N GLY A 24 11.88 -1.41 -2.17
CA GLY A 24 11.30 -0.71 -1.02
C GLY A 24 12.03 0.56 -0.60
N THR A 25 13.05 0.99 -1.35
CA THR A 25 13.86 2.19 -1.03
C THR A 25 13.16 3.50 -1.39
N GLN A 26 12.17 3.45 -2.28
CA GLN A 26 11.41 4.60 -2.74
C GLN A 26 9.97 4.19 -3.03
N LEU A 27 9.03 4.92 -2.43
CA LEU A 27 7.60 4.82 -2.69
C LEU A 27 7.04 6.20 -3.05
N PRO A 28 6.21 6.32 -4.09
CA PRO A 28 5.87 5.27 -5.06
C PRO A 28 7.09 4.83 -5.89
N PRO A 29 7.12 3.58 -6.40
CA PRO A 29 8.21 3.15 -7.27
C PRO A 29 8.28 4.04 -8.52
N PRO A 30 9.49 4.31 -9.05
CA PRO A 30 9.64 5.12 -10.25
C PRO A 30 8.87 4.49 -11.42
N VAL A 31 8.22 5.34 -12.22
CA VAL A 31 7.46 4.89 -13.39
C VAL A 31 8.46 4.34 -14.42
N PRO A 32 8.30 3.09 -14.88
CA PRO A 32 9.19 2.52 -15.89
C PRO A 32 8.97 3.18 -17.25
N GLU A 33 10.02 3.28 -18.06
CA GLU A 33 9.91 3.74 -19.44
C GLU A 33 9.06 2.79 -20.28
N PHE A 34 8.28 3.35 -21.21
CA PHE A 34 7.44 2.56 -22.09
C PHE A 34 8.29 1.77 -23.11
N GLY A 35 8.25 0.44 -23.05
CA GLY A 35 8.99 -0.45 -23.94
C GLY A 35 8.27 -0.86 -25.23
N GLY A 36 7.13 -0.23 -25.55
CA GLY A 36 6.35 -0.50 -26.76
C GLY A 36 6.71 0.43 -27.92
N VAL A 37 5.88 0.41 -28.96
CA VAL A 37 6.04 1.28 -30.14
C VAL A 37 4.72 1.96 -30.44
N ILE A 38 4.72 3.28 -30.50
CA ILE A 38 3.55 4.12 -30.83
C ILE A 38 3.64 4.51 -32.31
N LYS A 39 2.59 4.23 -33.09
CA LYS A 39 2.44 4.64 -34.50
C LYS A 39 1.04 5.18 -34.76
N GLU A 40 0.83 5.71 -35.97
CA GLU A 40 -0.45 6.28 -36.45
C GLU A 40 -1.64 5.30 -36.39
N SER A 41 -1.37 3.99 -36.42
CA SER A 41 -2.37 2.92 -36.39
C SER A 41 -2.11 1.92 -35.27
N ALA A 42 -3.17 1.49 -34.59
CA ALA A 42 -3.11 0.46 -33.55
C ALA A 42 -2.54 -0.87 -34.07
N LEU A 43 -2.86 -1.24 -35.32
CA LEU A 43 -2.35 -2.47 -35.96
C LEU A 43 -0.84 -2.43 -36.21
N GLN A 44 -0.25 -1.23 -36.28
CA GLN A 44 1.17 -1.04 -36.53
C GLN A 44 1.96 -0.73 -35.24
N SER A 45 1.25 -0.55 -34.13
CA SER A 45 1.81 -0.25 -32.82
C SER A 45 2.10 -1.54 -32.04
N LYS A 46 3.09 -1.51 -31.17
CA LYS A 46 3.40 -2.61 -30.25
C LYS A 46 2.93 -2.20 -28.85
N PRO A 47 1.90 -2.86 -28.29
CA PRO A 47 1.48 -2.58 -26.93
C PRO A 47 2.55 -3.08 -25.95
N TRP A 48 2.62 -2.42 -24.80
CA TRP A 48 3.54 -2.79 -23.73
C TRP A 48 2.89 -2.47 -22.39
N TRP A 49 2.96 -3.42 -21.46
CA TRP A 49 2.44 -3.27 -20.10
C TRP A 49 3.59 -3.16 -19.10
N PRO A 50 3.58 -2.17 -18.19
CA PRO A 50 4.51 -2.15 -17.09
C PRO A 50 4.25 -3.36 -16.18
N PRO A 51 5.30 -3.98 -15.61
CA PRO A 51 5.12 -5.12 -14.72
C PRO A 51 4.37 -4.68 -13.47
N ARG A 52 3.40 -5.50 -13.02
CA ARG A 52 2.68 -5.24 -11.78
C ARG A 52 3.61 -5.45 -10.59
N THR A 53 3.64 -4.49 -9.68
CA THR A 53 4.38 -4.62 -8.43
C THR A 53 3.78 -5.70 -7.54
N VAL A 54 4.60 -6.66 -7.12
CA VAL A 54 4.20 -7.74 -6.21
C VAL A 54 5.15 -7.81 -5.03
N ALA A 55 4.66 -8.33 -3.91
CA ALA A 55 5.49 -8.57 -2.74
C ALA A 55 6.52 -9.68 -3.02
N PRO A 56 7.75 -9.58 -2.48
CA PRO A 56 8.72 -10.67 -2.48
C PRO A 56 8.15 -11.95 -1.83
N LYS A 57 8.65 -13.13 -2.22
CA LYS A 57 8.12 -14.43 -1.75
C LYS A 57 8.12 -14.61 -0.23
N GLU A 58 9.07 -14.01 0.48
CA GLU A 58 9.21 -14.13 1.93
C GLU A 58 8.65 -12.91 2.68
N ALA A 59 7.99 -11.98 1.99
CA ALA A 59 7.39 -10.82 2.62
C ALA A 59 6.20 -11.24 3.51
N PRO A 60 6.05 -10.65 4.72
CA PRO A 60 4.91 -10.92 5.57
C PRO A 60 3.62 -10.37 4.93
N ASN A 61 2.50 -11.03 5.18
CA ASN A 61 1.19 -10.48 4.86
C ASN A 61 0.88 -9.31 5.80
N ILE A 62 0.43 -8.19 5.23
CA ILE A 62 0.01 -7.01 5.98
C ILE A 62 -1.50 -6.88 5.87
N LEU A 63 -2.19 -6.85 7.01
CA LEU A 63 -3.62 -6.54 7.09
C LEU A 63 -3.79 -5.14 7.69
N LEU A 64 -4.27 -4.20 6.87
CA LEU A 64 -4.61 -2.85 7.30
C LEU A 64 -6.13 -2.74 7.47
N ILE A 65 -6.57 -2.45 8.70
CA ILE A 65 -7.97 -2.21 9.04
C ILE A 65 -8.11 -0.73 9.37
N ILE A 66 -9.00 -0.03 8.66
CA ILE A 66 -9.34 1.37 8.92
C ILE A 66 -10.80 1.40 9.35
N THR A 67 -11.08 2.04 10.47
CA THR A 67 -12.44 2.27 10.95
C THR A 67 -12.87 3.68 10.59
N ASP A 68 -14.04 3.80 9.97
CA ASP A 68 -14.61 5.10 9.61
C ASP A 68 -15.31 5.73 10.83
N ASP A 69 -15.19 7.05 10.98
CA ASP A 69 -15.79 7.86 12.06
C ASP A 69 -15.59 7.31 13.49
N SER A 70 -14.50 6.58 13.73
CA SER A 70 -14.19 6.00 15.03
C SER A 70 -13.31 6.95 15.85
N GLY A 71 -13.93 7.65 16.80
CA GLY A 71 -13.22 8.49 17.75
C GLY A 71 -12.40 7.68 18.76
N PHE A 72 -11.25 8.22 19.19
CA PHE A 72 -10.34 7.56 20.14
C PHE A 72 -11.01 7.08 21.44
N GLY A 73 -11.98 7.83 21.97
CA GLY A 73 -12.70 7.50 23.20
C GLY A 73 -13.88 6.54 23.02
N VAL A 74 -14.12 6.01 21.82
CA VAL A 74 -15.24 5.10 21.53
C VAL A 74 -14.92 3.65 21.93
N PRO A 75 -13.84 3.01 21.42
CA PRO A 75 -13.57 1.60 21.68
C PRO A 75 -13.00 1.33 23.08
N SER A 76 -13.36 0.20 23.69
CA SER A 76 -12.80 -0.27 24.98
C SER A 76 -11.29 -0.41 24.97
N THR A 77 -10.69 -0.65 23.80
CA THR A 77 -9.23 -0.80 23.61
C THR A 77 -8.43 0.42 24.06
N PHE A 78 -9.07 1.60 24.07
CA PHE A 78 -8.52 2.86 24.53
C PHE A 78 -9.26 3.45 25.76
N GLY A 79 -10.07 2.63 26.46
CA GLY A 79 -10.82 3.03 27.64
C GLY A 79 -12.22 3.59 27.37
N GLY A 80 -12.72 3.43 26.15
CA GLY A 80 -14.10 3.79 25.77
C GLY A 80 -15.15 2.83 26.32
N VAL A 81 -16.41 3.25 26.23
CA VAL A 81 -17.55 2.48 26.79
C VAL A 81 -18.05 1.35 25.89
N ILE A 82 -17.66 1.34 24.61
CA ILE A 82 -18.12 0.33 23.64
C ILE A 82 -17.18 -0.87 23.68
N PRO A 83 -17.66 -2.07 24.05
CA PRO A 83 -16.82 -3.26 24.07
C PRO A 83 -16.33 -3.64 22.67
N THR A 84 -15.02 -3.74 22.50
CA THR A 84 -14.35 -4.14 21.24
C THR A 84 -13.38 -5.30 21.47
N PRO A 85 -13.87 -6.49 21.87
CA PRO A 85 -13.01 -7.61 22.31
C PRO A 85 -12.05 -8.14 21.23
N ALA A 86 -12.40 -7.99 19.95
CA ALA A 86 -11.50 -8.34 18.86
C ALA A 86 -10.30 -7.38 18.76
N LEU A 87 -10.52 -6.08 18.96
CA LEU A 87 -9.46 -5.07 18.97
C LEU A 87 -8.63 -5.19 20.25
N ASP A 88 -9.27 -5.49 21.39
CA ASP A 88 -8.60 -5.72 22.66
C ASP A 88 -7.60 -6.90 22.55
N ARG A 89 -8.03 -8.01 21.96
CA ARG A 89 -7.15 -9.18 21.71
C ARG A 89 -5.96 -8.81 20.82
N VAL A 90 -6.15 -8.00 19.78
CA VAL A 90 -5.04 -7.56 18.91
C VAL A 90 -4.08 -6.64 19.67
N ALA A 91 -4.61 -5.73 20.48
CA ALA A 91 -3.85 -4.83 21.32
C ALA A 91 -3.01 -5.52 22.41
N GLU A 92 -3.52 -6.61 22.99
CA GLU A 92 -2.79 -7.44 23.97
C GLU A 92 -1.61 -8.20 23.35
N ASN A 93 -1.72 -8.55 22.07
CA ASN A 93 -0.69 -9.30 21.34
C ASN A 93 0.20 -8.40 20.48
N GLY A 94 0.12 -7.07 20.65
CA GLY A 94 0.77 -6.12 19.77
C GLY A 94 1.12 -4.80 20.44
N LEU A 95 1.35 -3.78 19.61
CA LEU A 95 1.63 -2.42 20.06
C LEU A 95 0.36 -1.56 19.95
N ARG A 96 0.19 -0.68 20.94
CA ARG A 96 -0.84 0.35 20.96
C ARG A 96 -0.19 1.72 20.95
N TYR A 97 -0.76 2.63 20.16
CA TYR A 97 -0.30 4.00 20.04
C TYR A 97 -1.40 4.95 20.50
N HIS A 98 -1.07 5.88 21.40
CA HIS A 98 -2.03 6.85 21.94
C HIS A 98 -1.97 8.22 21.25
N ASN A 99 -0.88 8.50 20.52
CA ASN A 99 -0.63 9.80 19.91
C ASN A 99 -0.61 9.68 18.38
N ILE A 100 -1.75 9.28 17.80
CA ILE A 100 -1.97 9.22 16.35
C ILE A 100 -2.96 10.32 15.99
N PHE A 101 -2.61 11.12 14.98
CA PHE A 101 -3.45 12.19 14.46
C PHE A 101 -3.93 11.86 13.05
N SER A 102 -5.21 12.11 12.82
CA SER A 102 -5.83 12.05 11.50
C SER A 102 -6.35 13.44 11.13
N THR A 103 -6.33 13.78 9.84
CA THR A 103 -6.95 15.01 9.34
C THR A 103 -8.47 14.89 9.46
N ALA A 104 -9.16 15.91 9.98
CA ALA A 104 -10.58 15.84 10.39
C ALA A 104 -11.61 15.91 9.22
N LEU A 105 -11.42 15.11 8.17
CA LEU A 105 -12.31 15.00 7.01
C LEU A 105 -12.34 13.52 6.58
N CYS A 106 -13.43 12.92 6.09
CA CYS A 106 -13.42 11.48 5.73
C CYS A 106 -12.65 11.15 4.44
N SER A 107 -12.57 12.08 3.47
CA SER A 107 -11.88 11.83 2.19
C SER A 107 -10.35 11.93 2.24
N PRO A 108 -9.72 12.87 2.99
CA PRO A 108 -8.26 13.00 3.04
C PRO A 108 -7.49 11.90 3.82
N PRO A 109 -7.92 11.38 4.99
CA PRO A 109 -7.17 10.42 5.79
C PRO A 109 -6.91 9.10 5.09
N SER A 110 -7.92 8.53 4.44
CA SER A 110 -7.80 7.28 3.71
C SER A 110 -6.86 7.44 2.52
N LEU A 111 -6.92 8.60 1.85
CA LEU A 111 -5.98 8.94 0.78
C LEU A 111 -4.56 9.13 1.33
N ASN A 112 -4.40 9.87 2.44
CA ASN A 112 -3.11 10.13 3.07
C ASN A 112 -2.46 8.84 3.62
N ILE A 113 -3.23 7.89 4.16
CA ILE A 113 -2.72 6.59 4.60
C ILE A 113 -2.31 5.75 3.38
N LEU A 114 -3.12 5.77 2.31
CA LEU A 114 -2.87 4.95 1.12
C LEU A 114 -1.75 5.49 0.22
N THR A 115 -1.61 6.81 0.12
CA THR A 115 -0.58 7.47 -0.72
C THR A 115 0.59 8.04 0.08
N LEU A 116 0.51 8.07 1.41
CA LEU A 116 1.49 8.72 2.31
C LEU A 116 1.73 10.21 1.98
N TYR A 117 0.86 10.82 1.17
CA TYR A 117 0.91 12.23 0.82
C TYR A 117 0.01 13.02 1.76
N THR A 118 0.52 14.07 2.40
CA THR A 118 -0.34 15.00 3.14
C THR A 118 -1.02 15.94 2.14
N ALA A 119 -2.34 15.84 2.02
CA ALA A 119 -3.16 16.77 1.22
C ALA A 119 -3.25 18.18 1.87
N TYR A 120 -2.13 18.89 1.93
CA TYR A 120 -2.07 20.33 2.19
C TYR A 120 -0.98 20.96 1.31
N ARG A 121 -1.32 21.12 0.03
CA ARG A 121 -0.75 22.15 -0.86
C ARG A 121 -1.91 22.87 -1.53
#